data_AF-N6VM38-F1
#
_entry.id   AF-N6VM38-F1
#
_cell.length_a   1.000
_cell.length_b   1.000
_cell.length_c   1.000
_cell.angle_alpha   90.00
_cell.angle_beta   90.00
_cell.angle_gamma   90.00
#
_symmetry.space_group_name_H-M   'P 1'
#
loop_
_entity.id
_entity.type
_entity.pdbx_description
1 polymer ?
#
loop_
_entity_poly.entity_id
_entity_poly.type
_entity_poly.pdbx_seq_one_letter_code
_entity_poly.pdbx_strand_id
1 'polypeptide(L)'
;MLNNPSAIDEIADTGQIRVLFYASHRLVHAPLNKIIDKVKDDIQHDLSSAFTVKKETDQRIQALQEAIDELCLQLYGSICDEFCAEGVL
;
A
#
# COMPACT_ATOMS: atom_id res chain seq x y z
N MET A 1 48.57 27.28 -13.93
CA MET A 1 47.46 27.69 -13.05
C MET A 1 46.20 27.05 -13.60
N LEU A 2 45.41 26.20 -12.94
CA LEU A 2 45.38 25.61 -11.60
C LEU A 2 44.99 24.13 -11.82
N ASN A 3 45.91 23.19 -11.61
CA ASN A 3 45.55 21.77 -11.41
C ASN A 3 45.69 21.53 -9.91
N ASN A 4 44.62 21.83 -9.15
CA ASN A 4 44.52 21.46 -7.74
C ASN A 4 43.75 20.13 -7.66
N PRO A 5 44.43 18.97 -7.58
CA PRO A 5 43.78 17.70 -7.24
C PRO A 5 43.23 17.69 -5.80
N SER A 6 43.54 18.71 -4.99
CA SER A 6 43.16 18.82 -3.57
C SER A 6 41.68 19.05 -3.31
N ALA A 7 40.84 19.31 -4.32
CA ALA A 7 39.41 19.57 -4.11
C ALA A 7 38.62 18.31 -3.69
N ILE A 8 39.18 17.11 -3.84
CA ILE A 8 38.54 15.84 -3.44
C ILE A 8 38.98 15.39 -2.04
N ASP A 9 40.14 15.84 -1.57
CA ASP A 9 40.71 15.47 -0.26
C ASP A 9 39.92 16.05 0.93
N GLU A 10 39.02 17.01 0.67
CA GLU A 10 38.27 17.75 1.69
C GLU A 10 36.83 17.23 1.90
N ILE A 11 36.49 16.04 1.41
CA ILE A 11 35.21 15.39 1.73
C ILE A 11 35.36 14.59 3.04
N ALA A 12 35.48 15.30 4.15
CA ALA A 12 35.55 14.69 5.49
C ALA A 12 34.17 14.27 6.02
N ASP A 13 33.09 14.86 5.50
CA ASP A 13 31.72 14.63 5.98
C ASP A 13 30.84 13.99 4.90
N THR A 14 30.32 12.80 5.19
CA THR A 14 29.32 12.09 4.38
C THR A 14 28.03 12.89 4.16
N GLY A 15 27.74 13.91 4.99
CA GLY A 15 26.66 14.87 4.78
C GLY A 15 26.83 15.78 3.56
N GLN A 16 28.07 15.94 3.07
CA GLN A 16 28.38 16.74 1.87
C GLN A 16 28.23 15.92 0.59
N ILE A 17 28.21 14.58 0.69
CA ILE A 17 27.99 13.68 -0.44
C ILE A 17 26.48 13.57 -0.68
N ARG A 18 26.02 14.15 -1.78
CA ARG A 18 24.63 14.02 -2.24
C ARG A 18 24.51 12.77 -3.10
N VAL A 19 23.55 11.92 -2.77
CA VAL A 19 23.30 10.67 -3.48
C VAL A 19 21.92 10.73 -4.08
N LEU A 20 21.83 10.23 -5.32
CA LEU A 20 20.58 9.96 -6.00
C LEU A 20 20.36 8.45 -5.97
N PHE A 21 19.26 8.01 -5.36
CA PHE A 21 18.95 6.60 -5.18
C PHE A 21 17.52 6.32 -5.65
N TYR A 22 17.32 5.21 -6.36
CA TYR A 22 16.00 4.73 -6.74
C TYR A 22 15.50 3.74 -5.69
N ALA A 23 14.50 4.15 -4.89
CA ALA A 23 13.85 3.30 -3.89
C ALA A 23 12.39 3.10 -4.27
N SER A 24 11.93 1.85 -4.36
CA SER A 24 10.54 1.53 -4.71
C SER A 24 10.14 2.22 -6.04
N HIS A 25 9.18 3.14 -5.99
CA HIS A 25 8.68 3.92 -7.12
C HIS A 25 9.13 5.39 -7.09
N ARG A 26 10.10 5.76 -6.24
CA ARG A 26 10.51 7.15 -6.01
C ARG A 26 12.01 7.33 -6.18
N LEU A 27 12.36 8.51 -6.69
CA LEU A 27 13.72 9.00 -6.75
C LEU A 27 14.03 9.74 -5.45
N VAL A 28 14.95 9.20 -4.66
CA VAL A 28 15.37 9.78 -3.39
C VAL A 28 16.66 10.56 -3.60
N HIS A 29 16.63 11.86 -3.31
CA HIS A 29 17.80 12.73 -3.33
C HIS A 29 18.09 13.24 -1.92
N ALA A 30 19.18 12.74 -1.32
CA ALA A 30 19.55 13.07 0.05
C ALA A 30 21.07 12.97 0.26
N PRO A 31 21.60 13.56 1.35
CA PRO A 31 22.94 13.29 1.83
C PRO A 31 23.13 11.79 2.13
N LEU A 32 24.32 11.25 1.86
CA LEU A 32 24.64 9.82 2.02
C LEU A 32 24.29 9.31 3.43
N ASN A 33 24.62 10.08 4.47
CA ASN A 33 24.33 9.71 5.86
C ASN A 33 22.85 9.66 6.23
N LYS A 34 21.96 10.19 5.37
CA LYS A 34 20.50 10.21 5.57
C LYS A 34 19.75 9.29 4.62
N ILE A 35 20.44 8.57 3.72
CA ILE A 35 19.77 7.71 2.74
C ILE A 35 19.01 6.58 3.42
N ILE A 36 19.59 5.96 4.45
CA ILE A 36 18.92 4.87 5.18
C ILE A 36 17.62 5.34 5.85
N ASP A 37 17.64 6.53 6.47
CA ASP A 37 16.43 7.12 7.06
C ASP A 37 15.37 7.39 6.00
N LYS A 38 15.77 7.94 4.84
CA LYS A 38 14.84 8.20 3.73
C LYS A 38 14.23 6.94 3.15
N VAL A 39 15.04 5.90 2.92
CA VAL A 39 14.55 4.61 2.44
C VAL A 39 13.61 3.97 3.45
N LYS A 40 13.92 4.08 4.74
CA LYS A 40 13.06 3.59 5.82
C LYS A 40 11.71 4.32 5.82
N ASP A 41 11.70 5.65 5.78
CA ASP A 41 10.48 6.45 5.75
C ASP A 41 9.59 6.08 4.56
N ASP A 42 10.19 5.93 3.37
CA ASP A 42 9.46 5.56 2.15
C ASP A 42 8.86 4.15 2.25
N ILE A 43 9.63 3.16 2.73
CA ILE A 43 9.12 1.79 2.93
C ILE A 43 7.98 1.77 3.96
N GLN A 44 8.11 2.52 5.06
CA GLN A 44 7.07 2.61 6.09
C GLN A 44 5.78 3.22 5.55
N HIS A 45 5.90 4.27 4.74
CA HIS A 45 4.76 4.88 4.05
C HIS A 45 4.08 3.86 3.11
N ASP A 46 4.86 3.20 2.26
CA ASP A 46 4.37 2.24 1.28
C ASP A 46 3.63 1.08 1.96
N LEU A 47 4.22 0.51 3.01
CA LEU A 47 3.58 -0.54 3.80
C LEU A 47 2.29 -0.06 4.47
N SER A 48 2.30 1.12 5.08
CA SER A 48 1.10 1.68 5.74
C SER A 48 -0.04 1.90 4.75
N SER A 49 0.28 2.38 3.55
CA SER A 49 -0.70 2.54 2.47
C SER A 49 -1.27 1.21 2.01
N ALA A 50 -0.42 0.18 1.83
CA ALA A 50 -0.84 -1.14 1.40
C ALA A 50 -1.76 -1.82 2.44
N PHE A 51 -1.46 -1.68 3.73
CA PHE A 51 -2.32 -2.20 4.80
C PHE A 51 -3.67 -1.50 4.85
N THR A 52 -3.71 -0.19 4.57
CA THR A 52 -4.97 0.57 4.53
C THR A 52 -5.85 0.08 3.39
N VAL A 53 -5.29 -0.02 2.18
CA VAL A 53 -6.02 -0.52 1.00
C VAL A 53 -6.52 -1.94 1.22
N LYS A 54 -5.68 -2.81 1.81
CA LYS A 54 -6.10 -4.18 2.15
C LYS A 54 -7.30 -4.18 3.10
N LYS A 55 -7.25 -3.40 4.18
CA LYS A 55 -8.35 -3.31 5.15
C LYS A 55 -9.66 -2.84 4.51
N GLU A 56 -9.59 -1.81 3.67
CA GLU A 56 -10.77 -1.33 2.93
C GLU A 56 -11.32 -2.40 1.98
N THR A 57 -10.44 -3.17 1.34
CA THR A 57 -10.82 -4.28 0.47
C THR A 57 -11.50 -5.41 1.26
N ASP A 58 -10.92 -5.80 2.40
CA ASP A 58 -11.49 -6.83 3.29
C ASP A 58 -12.89 -6.41 3.77
N GLN A 59 -13.09 -5.13 4.13
CA GLN A 59 -14.40 -4.58 4.50
C GLN A 59 -15.42 -4.63 3.35
N ARG A 60 -14.99 -4.31 2.13
CA ARG A 60 -15.88 -4.40 0.95
C ARG A 60 -16.26 -5.84 0.64
N ILE A 61 -15.33 -6.78 0.76
CA ILE A 61 -15.60 -8.21 0.60
C ILE A 61 -16.61 -8.67 1.64
N GLN A 62 -16.46 -8.28 2.90
CA GLN A 62 -17.42 -8.62 3.95
C GLN A 62 -18.82 -8.07 3.65
N ALA A 63 -18.94 -6.80 3.27
CA ALA A 63 -20.23 -6.20 2.94
C ALA A 63 -20.90 -6.88 1.72
N LEU A 64 -20.11 -7.27 0.72
CA LEU A 64 -20.60 -8.05 -0.42
C LEU A 64 -21.09 -9.44 0.00
N GLN A 65 -20.37 -10.10 0.90
CA GLN A 65 -20.75 -11.40 1.43
C GLN A 65 -22.10 -11.31 2.16
N GLU A 66 -22.27 -10.32 3.04
CA GLU A 66 -23.52 -10.08 3.78
C GLU A 66 -24.69 -9.80 2.84
N ALA A 67 -24.48 -9.00 1.79
CA ALA A 67 -25.51 -8.72 0.79
C ALA A 67 -25.90 -9.98 -0.01
N ILE A 68 -24.94 -10.83 -0.36
CA ILE A 68 -25.20 -12.12 -1.04
C ILE A 68 -26.01 -13.04 -0.14
N ASP A 69 -25.64 -13.14 1.14
CA ASP A 69 -26.34 -14.00 2.11
C ASP A 69 -27.80 -13.54 2.31
N GLU A 70 -28.03 -12.23 2.39
CA GLU A 70 -29.39 -11.67 2.47
C GLU A 70 -30.22 -11.98 1.21
N LEU A 71 -29.65 -11.81 0.02
CA LEU A 71 -30.32 -12.15 -1.24
C LEU A 71 -30.66 -13.64 -1.31
N CYS A 72 -29.75 -14.52 -0.85
CA CYS A 72 -30.02 -15.96 -0.81
C CYS A 72 -31.19 -16.30 0.12
N LEU A 73 -31.29 -15.66 1.29
CA LEU A 73 -32.39 -15.85 2.22
C LEU A 73 -33.73 -15.37 1.63
N GLN A 74 -33.74 -14.21 0.97
CA GLN A 74 -34.93 -13.70 0.30
C GLN A 74 -35.39 -14.62 -0.83
N LEU A 75 -34.45 -15.14 -1.62
CA LEU A 75 -34.76 -16.06 -2.71
C LEU A 75 -35.33 -17.37 -2.16
N TYR A 76 -34.75 -17.92 -1.10
CA TYR A 76 -35.25 -19.14 -0.45
C TYR A 76 -36.66 -18.94 0.12
N GLY A 77 -36.90 -17.82 0.81
CA GLY A 77 -38.23 -17.46 1.30
C GLY A 77 -39.25 -17.37 0.16
N SER A 78 -38.90 -16.69 -0.94
CA SER A 78 -39.78 -16.54 -2.11
C SER A 78 -40.11 -17.89 -2.75
N ILE A 79 -39.14 -18.79 -2.86
CA ILE A 79 -39.33 -20.14 -3.39
C ILE A 79 -40.25 -20.96 -2.47
N CYS A 80 -40.04 -20.89 -1.15
CA CYS A 80 -40.90 -21.59 -0.18
C CYS A 80 -42.34 -21.08 -0.20
N ASP A 81 -42.54 -19.77 -0.36
CA ASP A 81 -43.86 -19.16 -0.48
C ASP A 81 -44.57 -19.62 -1.76
N GLU A 82 -43.85 -19.73 -2.88
CA GLU A 82 -44.37 -20.21 -4.15
C GLU A 82 -44.82 -21.68 -4.08
N PHE A 83 -44.00 -22.56 -3.47
CA PHE A 83 -44.39 -23.96 -3.24
C PHE A 83 -45.58 -24.12 -2.27
N CYS A 84 -45.71 -23.24 -1.27
CA CYS A 84 -46.89 -23.20 -0.39
C CYS A 84 -48.15 -22.74 -1.16
N ALA A 85 -48.01 -21.76 -2.05
CA ALA A 85 -49.13 -21.24 -2.84
C ALA A 85 -49.64 -22.25 -3.88
N GLU A 86 -48.76 -23.10 -4.42
CA GLU A 86 -49.11 -24.18 -5.36
C GLU A 86 -49.68 -25.44 -4.67
N GLY A 87 -49.71 -25.50 -3.33
CA GLY A 87 -50.31 -26.62 -2.58
C GLY A 87 -49.54 -27.93 -2.69
N VAL A 88 -48.22 -27.87 -2.92
CA VAL A 88 -47.35 -29.05 -3.11
C VAL A 88 -46.75 -29.56 -1.77
N LEU A 89 -46.87 -28.77 -0.69
CA LEU A 89 -46.47 -29.11 0.69
C LEU A 89 -47.69 -29.20 1.62
#